data_AF-A0A0L0HLT3-F1
#
_entry.id   AF-A0A0L0HLT3-F1
#
_cell.length_a   1.000
_cell.length_b   1.000
_cell.length_c   1.000
_cell.angle_alpha   90.00
_cell.angle_beta   90.00
_cell.angle_gamma   90.00
#
_symmetry.space_group_name_H-M   'P 1'
#
loop_
_entity.id
_entity.type
_entity.pdbx_description
1 polymer ?
#
loop_
_entity_poly.entity_id
_entity_poly.type
_entity_poly.pdbx_seq_one_letter_code
_entity_poly.pdbx_strand_id
1 'polypeptide(L)'
;MFENGLELLHALSTSLFDLILLDIVMPVLDGCTTCLFIRGRSPMHSIPDFIVGEHRSYSLPIVPTITSSPQSDMESPLSAPPPYRPRALSSPTLTIPIETPPTILEFNSSVPIVAITSNARPHEVALYLSLGMNDVVEKPVRCGEKFAGIIRSLLANRLGSVDTVT
;
A
#
# COMPACT_ATOMS: atom_id res chain seq x y z
N MET A 1 -6.25 -0.80 -18.73
CA MET A 1 -6.00 -1.91 -17.77
C MET A 1 -4.55 -1.79 -17.37
N PHE A 2 -4.24 -1.92 -16.08
CA PHE A 2 -2.88 -1.82 -15.55
C PHE A 2 -2.43 -3.21 -15.11
N GLU A 3 -1.15 -3.53 -15.24
CA GLU A 3 -0.63 -4.87 -14.94
C GLU A 3 -0.20 -5.02 -13.47
N ASN A 4 -0.04 -3.92 -12.76
CA ASN A 4 0.35 -3.88 -11.35
C ASN A 4 -0.15 -2.60 -10.64
N GLY A 5 0.00 -2.58 -9.32
CA GLY A 5 -0.38 -1.43 -8.50
C GLY A 5 0.43 -0.15 -8.78
N LEU A 6 1.71 -0.24 -9.12
CA LEU A 6 2.57 0.93 -9.33
C LEU A 6 2.16 1.70 -10.59
N GLU A 7 1.85 1.00 -11.68
CA GLU A 7 1.28 1.60 -12.90
C GLU A 7 -0.06 2.30 -12.63
N LEU A 8 -0.92 1.68 -11.82
CA LEU A 8 -2.18 2.30 -11.40
C LEU A 8 -1.92 3.59 -10.61
N LEU A 9 -0.96 3.59 -9.68
CA LEU A 9 -0.60 4.80 -8.92
C LEU A 9 -0.08 5.92 -9.85
N HIS A 10 0.74 5.59 -10.86
CA HIS A 10 1.17 6.55 -11.88
C HIS A 10 0.02 7.08 -12.72
N ALA A 11 -0.97 6.25 -13.04
CA ALA A 11 -2.16 6.71 -13.73
C ALA A 11 -3.01 7.64 -12.85
N LEU A 12 -3.14 7.33 -11.56
CA LEU A 12 -3.91 8.13 -10.60
C LEU A 12 -3.27 9.48 -10.27
N SER A 13 -2.00 9.70 -10.58
CA SER A 13 -1.35 11.02 -10.45
C SER A 13 -1.56 11.92 -11.68
N THR A 14 -2.03 11.36 -12.79
CA THR A 14 -2.13 12.09 -14.08
C THR A 14 -3.55 12.14 -14.64
N SER A 15 -4.41 11.20 -14.26
CA SER A 15 -5.76 11.03 -14.79
C SER A 15 -6.78 10.86 -13.68
N LEU A 16 -8.00 11.37 -13.88
CA LEU A 16 -9.11 11.22 -12.95
C LEU A 16 -9.84 9.89 -13.20
N PHE A 17 -10.24 9.21 -12.13
CA PHE A 17 -10.97 7.95 -12.22
C PHE A 17 -12.22 7.99 -11.35
N ASP A 18 -13.36 7.57 -11.91
CA ASP A 18 -14.64 7.51 -11.23
C ASP A 18 -14.86 6.23 -10.41
N LEU A 19 -14.16 5.15 -10.77
CA LEU A 19 -14.22 3.84 -10.14
C LEU A 19 -12.94 3.07 -10.44
N ILE A 20 -12.44 2.31 -9.45
CA ILE A 20 -11.34 1.35 -9.65
C ILE A 20 -11.85 -0.06 -9.35
N LEU A 21 -11.65 -0.95 -10.31
CA LEU A 21 -11.75 -2.39 -10.11
C LEU A 21 -10.33 -2.91 -9.88
N LEU A 22 -10.03 -3.32 -8.64
CA LEU A 22 -8.66 -3.59 -8.21
C LEU A 22 -8.47 -5.09 -7.95
N ASP A 23 -7.64 -5.73 -8.76
CA ASP A 23 -7.21 -7.10 -8.45
C ASP A 23 -6.37 -7.11 -7.16
N ILE A 24 -6.67 -8.03 -6.24
CA ILE A 24 -5.90 -8.17 -5.00
C ILE A 24 -4.53 -8.77 -5.29
N VAL A 25 -4.47 -9.81 -6.12
CA VAL A 25 -3.23 -10.52 -6.42
C VAL A 25 -2.66 -9.96 -7.73
N MET A 26 -1.71 -9.04 -7.60
CA MET A 26 -0.99 -8.43 -8.72
C MET A 26 0.54 -8.53 -8.50
N PRO A 27 1.35 -8.59 -9.57
CA PRO A 27 2.80 -8.52 -9.46
C PRO A 27 3.27 -7.13 -9.01
N VAL A 28 4.51 -7.04 -8.54
CA VAL A 28 5.21 -5.80 -8.12
C VAL A 28 4.59 -5.11 -6.89
N LEU A 29 3.33 -4.69 -6.97
CA LEU A 29 2.57 -4.06 -5.89
C LEU A 29 1.15 -4.62 -5.88
N ASP A 30 0.78 -5.30 -4.79
CA ASP A 30 -0.54 -5.91 -4.63
C ASP A 30 -1.66 -4.89 -4.41
N GLY A 31 -2.91 -5.33 -4.56
CA GLY A 31 -4.08 -4.46 -4.42
C GLY A 31 -4.28 -3.89 -3.01
N CYS A 32 -3.90 -4.62 -1.96
CA CYS A 32 -4.03 -4.15 -0.58
C CYS A 32 -3.11 -2.95 -0.32
N THR A 33 -1.84 -3.09 -0.66
CA THR A 33 -0.82 -2.05 -0.52
C THR A 33 -1.12 -0.87 -1.44
N THR A 34 -1.59 -1.14 -2.66
CA THR A 34 -2.04 -0.10 -3.59
C THR A 34 -3.19 0.72 -2.99
N CYS A 35 -4.19 0.07 -2.40
CA CYS A 35 -5.31 0.75 -1.75
C CYS A 35 -4.84 1.66 -0.61
N LEU A 36 -3.89 1.20 0.21
CA LEU A 36 -3.30 2.03 1.26
C LEU A 36 -2.66 3.30 0.70
N PHE A 37 -1.90 3.20 -0.39
CA PHE A 37 -1.35 4.38 -1.06
C PHE A 37 -2.43 5.31 -1.59
N ILE A 38 -3.49 4.77 -2.22
CA ILE A 38 -4.63 5.57 -2.70
C ILE A 38 -5.29 6.35 -1.57
N ARG A 39 -5.42 5.73 -0.40
CA ARG A 39 -6.01 6.36 0.80
C ARG A 39 -5.02 7.21 1.60
N GLY A 40 -3.78 7.37 1.15
CA GLY A 40 -2.75 8.12 1.87
C GLY A 40 -2.33 7.49 3.21
N ARG A 41 -2.52 6.18 3.37
CA ARG A 41 -2.19 5.42 4.59
C ARG A 41 -0.84 4.72 4.42
N SER A 42 0.06 4.88 5.38
CA SER A 42 1.31 4.12 5.37
C SER A 42 1.06 2.67 5.81
N PRO A 43 1.61 1.66 5.08
CA PRO A 43 1.47 0.26 5.48
C PRO A 43 2.08 -0.07 6.84
N MET A 44 3.01 0.76 7.34
CA MET A 44 3.60 0.57 8.68
C MET A 44 2.66 0.81 9.87
N HIS A 45 1.54 1.51 9.72
CA HIS A 45 0.70 1.93 10.86
C HIS A 45 -0.78 1.50 10.75
N SER A 46 -1.18 0.87 9.65
CA SER A 46 -2.61 0.66 9.35
C SER A 46 -3.04 -0.81 9.31
N ILE A 47 -2.12 -1.74 9.57
CA ILE A 47 -2.40 -3.18 9.54
C ILE A 47 -2.49 -3.66 11.00
N PRO A 48 -3.68 -4.00 11.54
CA PRO A 48 -3.80 -4.58 12.88
C PRO A 48 -2.93 -5.84 13.07
N ASP A 49 -2.28 -5.97 14.23
CA ASP A 49 -1.26 -7.01 14.54
C ASP A 49 -1.70 -8.46 14.24
N PHE A 50 -3.00 -8.76 14.33
CA PHE A 50 -3.56 -10.07 13.97
C PHE A 50 -3.28 -10.47 12.50
N ILE A 51 -3.08 -9.50 11.60
CA ILE A 51 -2.87 -9.72 10.16
C ILE A 51 -1.45 -10.22 9.86
N VAL A 52 -0.46 -9.95 10.73
CA VAL A 52 0.94 -10.38 10.52
C VAL A 52 1.08 -11.91 10.65
N GLY A 53 0.07 -12.61 11.16
CA GLY A 53 0.11 -14.03 11.47
C GLY A 53 -0.03 -15.01 10.30
N GLU A 54 -0.60 -14.63 9.13
CA GLU A 54 -1.01 -15.65 8.14
C GLU A 54 -0.70 -15.36 6.66
N HIS A 55 -0.23 -14.16 6.29
CA HIS A 55 0.18 -13.88 4.91
C HIS A 55 1.63 -13.40 4.83
N ARG A 56 2.48 -14.30 4.30
CA ARG A 56 3.88 -14.15 3.87
C ARG A 56 4.46 -12.73 3.89
N SER A 57 5.43 -12.53 4.78
CA SER A 57 6.67 -11.76 4.62
C SER A 57 6.63 -10.58 3.65
N TYR A 58 6.14 -9.43 4.11
CA TYR A 58 6.59 -8.14 3.57
C TYR A 58 7.80 -7.68 4.38
N SER A 59 9.00 -8.04 3.91
CA SER A 59 10.22 -7.39 4.38
C SER A 59 10.42 -6.11 3.57
N LEU A 60 9.98 -4.96 4.10
CA LEU A 60 10.43 -3.65 3.64
C LEU A 60 11.71 -3.25 4.39
N PRO A 61 12.61 -2.45 3.78
CA PRO A 61 13.97 -2.28 4.26
C PRO A 61 13.99 -1.61 5.64
N ILE A 62 14.74 -2.22 6.55
CA ILE A 62 15.07 -1.68 7.87
C ILE A 62 15.73 -0.32 7.65
N VAL A 63 15.04 0.77 8.02
CA VAL A 63 15.67 2.08 8.14
C VAL A 63 16.54 2.03 9.39
N PRO A 64 17.88 2.22 9.32
CA PRO A 64 18.67 2.33 10.54
C PRO A 64 18.33 3.67 11.19
N THR A 65 17.61 3.62 12.31
CA THR A 65 17.45 4.77 13.20
C THR A 65 18.84 5.18 13.68
N ILE A 66 19.33 6.32 13.20
CA ILE A 66 20.48 6.99 13.79
C ILE A 66 19.97 7.65 15.08
N THR A 67 19.84 6.87 16.15
CA THR A 67 19.66 7.43 17.50
C THR A 67 21.01 8.01 17.90
N SER A 68 21.09 9.34 17.83
CA SER A 68 22.06 10.12 18.59
C SER A 68 21.86 9.85 20.08
N SER A 69 22.90 9.34 20.72
CA SER A 69 23.03 9.26 22.17
C SER A 69 23.18 10.66 22.79
N PRO A 70 22.92 10.77 24.11
CA PRO A 70 23.98 11.28 24.96
C PRO A 70 24.22 10.44 26.22
N GLN A 71 25.49 10.07 26.35
CA GLN A 71 26.35 9.78 27.52
C GLN A 71 25.75 9.56 28.92
N SER A 72 26.19 8.46 29.55
CA SER A 72 26.75 8.50 30.90
C SER A 72 27.91 7.52 31.00
N ASP A 73 29.08 8.05 31.31
CA ASP A 73 30.36 7.37 31.46
C ASP A 73 30.49 6.71 32.85
N MET A 74 31.05 5.49 32.94
CA MET A 74 31.81 5.04 34.12
C MET A 74 32.65 3.78 33.80
N GLU A 75 33.98 3.94 33.86
CA GLU A 75 35.10 2.99 34.19
C GLU A 75 35.12 1.54 33.61
N SER A 76 36.22 0.90 33.16
CA SER A 76 37.68 1.14 33.13
C SER A 76 38.37 -0.01 32.32
N PRO A 77 39.71 -0.02 32.07
CA PRO A 77 40.31 -0.53 30.82
C PRO A 77 40.98 -1.91 30.90
N LEU A 78 40.95 -2.71 29.82
CA LEU A 78 41.98 -3.73 29.51
C LEU A 78 41.96 -4.15 28.02
N SER A 79 43.01 -3.77 27.30
CA SER A 79 43.71 -4.44 26.18
C SER A 79 42.94 -5.39 25.24
N ALA A 80 42.66 -4.94 24.01
CA ALA A 80 42.43 -5.79 22.84
C ALA A 80 42.93 -5.08 21.54
N PRO A 81 43.47 -5.81 20.55
CA PRO A 81 44.09 -5.23 19.35
C PRO A 81 43.08 -4.45 18.50
N PRO A 82 43.51 -3.47 17.66
CA PRO A 82 42.57 -2.67 16.88
C PRO A 82 41.75 -3.58 15.96
N PRO A 83 40.42 -3.40 15.89
CA PRO A 83 39.60 -4.21 15.02
C PRO A 83 40.06 -3.99 13.57
N TYR A 84 40.22 -5.10 12.87
CA TYR A 84 40.39 -5.17 11.43
C TYR A 84 39.44 -4.16 10.76
N ARG A 85 39.96 -3.07 10.17
CA ARG A 85 39.14 -2.21 9.29
C ARG A 85 39.02 -2.95 7.97
N PRO A 86 37.85 -3.45 7.56
CA PRO A 86 37.68 -3.86 6.17
C PRO A 86 37.93 -2.61 5.33
N ARG A 87 38.90 -2.68 4.43
CA ARG A 87 39.06 -1.69 3.35
C ARG A 87 37.69 -1.59 2.70
N ALA A 88 37.07 -0.41 2.75
CA ALA A 88 35.82 -0.16 2.05
C ALA A 88 36.09 -0.43 0.57
N LEU A 89 35.80 -1.64 0.12
CA LEU A 89 35.54 -1.93 -1.27
C LEU A 89 34.39 -0.98 -1.60
N SER A 90 34.66 0.01 -2.44
CA SER A 90 33.64 0.86 -3.04
C SER A 90 32.70 -0.06 -3.80
N SER A 91 31.72 -0.60 -3.10
CA SER A 91 30.61 -1.30 -3.72
C SER A 91 30.01 -0.32 -4.71
N PRO A 92 29.83 -0.71 -5.99
CA PRO A 92 29.07 0.12 -6.89
C PRO A 92 27.69 0.27 -6.24
N THR A 93 27.38 1.48 -5.77
CA THR A 93 26.03 1.83 -5.36
C THR A 93 25.19 1.70 -6.61
N LEU A 94 24.59 0.52 -6.81
CA LEU A 94 23.41 0.40 -7.64
C LEU A 94 22.33 1.18 -6.89
N THR A 95 22.33 2.49 -7.10
CA THR A 95 21.19 3.35 -6.80
C THR A 95 20.09 2.92 -7.76
N ILE A 96 19.38 1.87 -7.41
CA ILE A 96 18.03 1.68 -7.90
C ILE A 96 17.22 2.71 -7.10
N PRO A 97 16.70 3.78 -7.71
CA PRO A 97 15.81 4.67 -7.00
C PRO A 97 14.64 3.81 -6.53
N ILE A 98 14.48 3.65 -5.22
CA ILE A 98 13.24 3.13 -4.66
C ILE A 98 12.25 4.26 -4.92
N GLU A 99 11.58 4.23 -6.07
CA GLU A 99 10.60 5.25 -6.45
C GLU A 99 9.57 5.33 -5.32
N THR A 100 9.61 6.41 -4.56
CA THR A 100 8.48 6.81 -3.73
C THR A 100 7.27 6.86 -4.66
N PRO A 101 6.14 6.22 -4.31
CA PRO A 101 4.99 6.21 -5.18
C PRO A 101 4.56 7.65 -5.48
N PRO A 102 4.04 7.89 -6.70
CA PRO A 102 3.68 9.23 -7.13
C PRO A 102 2.61 9.83 -6.21
N THR A 103 2.61 11.17 -6.11
CA THR A 103 1.53 11.87 -5.43
C THR A 103 0.25 11.71 -6.24
N ILE A 104 -0.77 11.11 -5.63
CA ILE A 104 -2.07 10.85 -6.25
C ILE A 104 -2.88 12.15 -6.27
N LEU A 105 -3.65 12.36 -7.35
CA LEU A 105 -4.56 13.50 -7.43
C LEU A 105 -5.58 13.44 -6.29
N GLU A 106 -5.86 14.57 -5.65
CA GLU A 106 -6.80 14.66 -4.52
C GLU A 106 -8.17 14.06 -4.84
N PHE A 107 -8.67 14.29 -6.06
CA PHE A 107 -9.92 13.70 -6.55
C PHE A 107 -9.93 12.16 -6.50
N ASN A 108 -8.78 11.53 -6.72
CA ASN A 108 -8.62 10.09 -6.74
C ASN A 108 -8.42 9.50 -5.33
N SER A 109 -8.08 10.29 -4.31
CA SER A 109 -7.90 9.78 -2.95
C SER A 109 -9.20 9.20 -2.35
N SER A 110 -10.36 9.64 -2.83
CA SER A 110 -11.69 9.16 -2.42
C SER A 110 -12.37 8.26 -3.47
N VAL A 111 -11.66 7.86 -4.54
CA VAL A 111 -12.21 6.97 -5.58
C VAL A 111 -12.80 5.70 -4.99
N PRO A 112 -14.01 5.27 -5.39
CA PRO A 112 -14.53 3.97 -5.01
C PRO A 112 -13.63 2.86 -5.55
N ILE A 113 -13.23 1.93 -4.69
CA ILE A 113 -12.39 0.78 -5.04
C ILE A 113 -13.19 -0.49 -4.76
N VAL A 114 -13.36 -1.33 -5.77
CA VAL A 114 -13.96 -2.66 -5.64
C VAL A 114 -12.86 -3.70 -5.80
N ALA A 115 -12.62 -4.49 -4.76
CA ALA A 115 -11.67 -5.59 -4.80
C ALA A 115 -12.14 -6.68 -5.76
N ILE A 116 -11.25 -7.19 -6.59
CA ILE A 116 -11.46 -8.40 -7.37
C ILE A 116 -10.49 -9.47 -6.84
N THR A 117 -11.02 -10.57 -6.30
CA THR A 117 -10.21 -11.56 -5.57
C THR A 117 -10.65 -13.00 -5.88
N SER A 118 -9.72 -13.94 -5.80
CA SER A 118 -10.03 -15.39 -5.85
C SER A 118 -10.38 -15.98 -4.48
N ASN A 119 -10.22 -15.21 -3.40
CA ASN A 119 -10.58 -15.60 -2.03
C ASN A 119 -11.43 -14.48 -1.43
N ALA A 120 -12.67 -14.81 -1.10
CA ALA A 120 -13.67 -13.88 -0.56
C ALA A 120 -14.20 -14.38 0.78
N ARG A 121 -13.31 -14.94 1.62
CA ARG A 121 -13.70 -15.40 2.95
C ARG A 121 -14.10 -14.19 3.81
N PRO A 122 -15.01 -14.35 4.78
CA PRO A 122 -15.48 -13.22 5.60
C PRO A 122 -14.38 -12.38 6.24
N HIS A 123 -13.29 -13.01 6.71
CA HIS A 123 -12.16 -12.29 7.32
C HIS A 123 -11.35 -11.48 6.30
N GLU A 124 -11.21 -11.95 5.06
CA GLU A 124 -10.53 -11.21 4.00
C GLU A 124 -11.39 -10.06 3.48
N VAL A 125 -12.69 -10.29 3.34
CA VAL A 125 -13.62 -9.22 2.97
C VAL A 125 -13.57 -8.11 4.03
N ALA A 126 -13.63 -8.46 5.32
CA ALA A 126 -13.47 -7.50 6.41
C ALA A 126 -12.13 -6.75 6.33
N LEU A 127 -11.04 -7.46 6.00
CA LEU A 127 -9.73 -6.86 5.78
C LEU A 127 -9.77 -5.84 4.65
N TYR A 128 -10.20 -6.22 3.44
CA TYR A 128 -10.24 -5.33 2.27
C TYR A 128 -11.05 -4.06 2.54
N LEU A 129 -12.20 -4.20 3.20
CA LEU A 129 -13.03 -3.06 3.60
C LEU A 129 -12.31 -2.16 4.62
N SER A 130 -11.61 -2.73 5.59
CA SER A 130 -10.86 -1.96 6.61
C SER A 130 -9.71 -1.12 6.01
N LEU A 131 -9.09 -1.62 4.94
CA LEU A 131 -8.03 -0.90 4.20
C LEU A 131 -8.57 0.32 3.44
N GLY A 132 -9.89 0.37 3.21
CA GLY A 132 -10.57 1.47 2.52
C GLY A 132 -11.12 1.10 1.14
N MET A 133 -11.25 -0.20 0.84
CA MET A 133 -12.05 -0.66 -0.31
C MET A 133 -13.54 -0.57 0.04
N ASN A 134 -14.37 -0.37 -0.97
CA ASN A 134 -15.79 -0.13 -0.81
C ASN A 134 -16.61 -1.42 -0.92
N ASP A 135 -16.13 -2.38 -1.73
CA ASP A 135 -16.79 -3.66 -1.92
C ASP A 135 -15.81 -4.72 -2.44
N VAL A 136 -16.25 -5.98 -2.49
CA VAL A 136 -15.47 -7.13 -2.92
C VAL A 136 -16.28 -8.00 -3.89
N VAL A 137 -15.64 -8.37 -5.00
CA VAL A 137 -16.19 -9.23 -6.02
C VAL A 137 -15.27 -10.44 -6.20
N GLU A 138 -15.84 -11.63 -6.04
CA GLU A 138 -15.12 -12.89 -6.23
C GLU A 138 -14.95 -13.21 -7.72
N LYS A 139 -13.78 -13.74 -8.08
CA LYS A 139 -13.49 -14.23 -9.44
C LYS A 139 -14.11 -15.61 -9.65
N PRO A 140 -14.65 -15.91 -10.85
CA PRO A 140 -14.73 -15.02 -12.01
C PRO A 140 -15.81 -13.95 -11.84
N VAL A 141 -15.51 -12.73 -12.27
CA VAL A 141 -16.46 -11.60 -12.19
C VAL A 141 -17.68 -11.90 -13.05
N ARG A 142 -18.84 -12.06 -12.41
CA ARG A 142 -20.12 -12.23 -13.11
C ARG A 142 -20.79 -10.88 -13.26
N CYS A 143 -20.91 -10.40 -14.50
CA CYS A 143 -21.53 -9.11 -14.86
C CYS A 143 -23.07 -9.08 -14.70
N GLY A 144 -23.61 -9.71 -13.66
CA GLY A 144 -25.05 -9.75 -13.38
C GLY A 144 -25.55 -8.51 -12.63
N GLU A 145 -26.84 -8.53 -12.28
CA GLU A 145 -27.52 -7.41 -11.59
C GLU A 145 -26.81 -6.96 -10.32
N LYS A 146 -26.20 -7.90 -9.57
CA LYS A 146 -25.44 -7.59 -8.36
C LYS A 146 -24.24 -6.68 -8.65
N PHE A 147 -23.42 -7.04 -9.64
CA PHE A 147 -22.24 -6.26 -10.02
C PHE A 147 -22.62 -4.87 -10.53
N ALA A 148 -23.64 -4.81 -11.40
CA ALA A 148 -24.17 -3.55 -11.89
C ALA A 148 -24.77 -2.68 -10.75
N GLY A 149 -25.43 -3.30 -9.78
CA GLY A 149 -25.98 -2.64 -8.60
C GLY A 149 -24.90 -2.00 -7.73
N ILE A 150 -23.81 -2.72 -7.48
CA ILE A 150 -22.64 -2.21 -6.73
C ILE A 150 -22.08 -0.98 -7.44
N ILE A 151 -21.76 -1.11 -8.74
CA ILE A 151 -21.22 0.00 -9.53
C ILE A 151 -22.15 1.20 -9.52
N ARG A 152 -23.45 0.99 -9.77
CA ARG A 152 -24.44 2.06 -9.78
C ARG A 152 -24.50 2.77 -8.44
N SER A 153 -24.53 2.03 -7.33
CA SER A 153 -24.56 2.62 -5.99
C SER A 153 -23.32 3.45 -5.69
N LEU A 154 -22.14 2.94 -6.04
CA LEU A 154 -20.87 3.63 -5.78
C LEU A 154 -20.73 4.91 -6.61
N LEU A 155 -21.09 4.86 -7.90
CA LEU A 155 -21.06 6.03 -8.78
C LEU A 155 -22.10 7.08 -8.38
N ALA A 156 -23.32 6.66 -8.00
CA ALA A 156 -24.36 7.58 -7.53
C ALA A 156 -23.93 8.33 -6.26
N ASN A 157 -23.34 7.62 -5.29
CA ASN A 157 -22.84 8.23 -4.06
C ASN A 157 -21.71 9.24 -4.31
N ARG A 158 -20.89 9.01 -5.34
CA ARG A 158 -19.79 9.91 -5.68
C ARG A 158 -20.26 11.17 -6.41
N LEU A 159 -21.18 11.02 -7.36
CA LEU A 159 -21.73 12.15 -8.12
C LEU A 159 -22.65 13.03 -7.26
N GLY A 160 -23.43 12.43 -6.35
CA GLY A 160 -24.27 13.18 -5.41
C GLY A 160 -23.50 14.04 -4.40
N SER A 161 -22.18 13.86 -4.27
CA SER A 161 -21.32 14.67 -3.41
C SER A 161 -20.89 16.01 -4.05
N VAL A 162 -21.09 16.20 -5.36
CA VAL A 162 -20.53 17.36 -6.08
C VAL A 162 -21.46 18.57 -6.03
N ASP A 163 -22.76 18.39 -5.76
CA ASP A 163 -23.78 19.44 -5.89
C ASP A 163 -24.02 20.29 -4.61
N THR A 164 -23.19 20.19 -3.57
CA THR A 164 -23.44 20.91 -2.28
C THR A 164 -22.49 22.08 -2.00
N VAL A 165 -21.66 22.49 -2.95
CA VAL A 165 -20.84 23.71 -2.81
C VAL A 165 -21.41 24.78 -3.74
N THR A 166 -22.32 25.60 -3.22
CA THR A 166 -22.73 26.87 -3.85
C THR A 166 -22.94 27.92 -2.76
#